data_AF-A0A849KRV4-F1
#
_entry.id   AF-A0A849KRV4-F1
#
_cell.length_a   1.000
_cell.length_b   1.000
_cell.length_c   1.000
_cell.angle_alpha   90.00
_cell.angle_beta   90.00
_cell.angle_gamma   90.00
#
_symmetry.space_group_name_H-M   'P 1'
#
loop_
_entity.id
_entity.type
_entity.pdbx_description
1 polymer ?
#
loop_
_entity_poly.entity_id
_entity_poly.type
_entity_poly.pdbx_seq_one_letter_code
_entity_poly.pdbx_strand_id
1 'polypeptide(L)'
;MSKLVKLYNTTYQKYLSYLTNPTENGTYTVLMLNSDEVKDAKDLWEMVPVAQDVFTLLAPSLNAHLILLGDQNPNSPKGSAVAWLAKSSFMSPMEFKYDVDGEAIITNAGPVSQYLSALPNDPYAYFIATKIDEWEIYLL
;
A
#
# COMPACT_ATOMS: atom_id res chain seq x y z
N MET A 1 16.63 -12.02 -0.79
CA MET A 1 16.60 -11.28 0.49
C MET A 1 15.61 -10.15 0.36
N SER A 2 14.91 -9.83 1.43
CA SER A 2 14.05 -8.64 1.49
C SER A 2 14.89 -7.36 1.48
N LYS A 3 14.26 -6.23 1.13
CA LYS A 3 14.89 -4.91 1.13
C LYS A 3 14.02 -3.93 1.90
N LEU A 4 14.64 -3.08 2.71
CA LEU A 4 13.94 -1.97 3.35
C LEU A 4 13.78 -0.83 2.34
N VAL A 5 12.57 -0.30 2.21
CA VAL A 5 12.22 0.69 1.19
C VAL A 5 11.31 1.78 1.75
N LYS A 6 11.32 2.93 1.06
CA LYS A 6 10.23 3.92 1.09
C LYS A 6 9.54 3.94 -0.27
N LEU A 7 8.21 4.07 -0.25
CA LEU A 7 7.38 4.14 -1.45
C LEU A 7 6.85 5.57 -1.57
N TYR A 8 7.32 6.29 -2.58
CA TYR A 8 6.97 7.69 -2.78
C TYR A 8 6.09 7.83 -4.01
N ASN A 9 4.89 8.37 -3.81
CA ASN A 9 3.98 8.72 -4.87
C ASN A 9 4.38 10.11 -5.39
N THR A 10 4.92 10.15 -6.62
CA THR A 10 5.43 11.38 -7.22
C THR A 10 4.30 12.29 -7.68
N THR A 11 3.15 11.71 -8.06
CA THR A 11 1.95 12.44 -8.49
C THR A 11 1.40 13.36 -7.39
N TYR A 12 1.28 12.84 -6.17
CA TYR A 12 0.77 13.61 -5.02
C TYR A 12 1.85 14.07 -4.05
N GLN A 13 3.12 13.72 -4.31
CA GLN A 13 4.29 14.07 -3.51
C GLN A 13 4.20 13.59 -2.06
N LYS A 14 3.78 12.33 -1.87
CA LYS A 14 3.54 11.74 -0.53
C LYS A 14 4.10 10.33 -0.43
N TYR A 15 4.45 9.92 0.79
CA TYR A 15 4.87 8.55 1.07
C TYR A 15 3.69 7.66 1.42
N LEU A 16 3.73 6.42 0.95
CA LEU A 16 2.86 5.36 1.48
C LEU A 16 3.26 5.12 2.93
N SER A 17 2.34 5.38 3.83
CA SER A 17 2.53 5.34 5.27
C SER A 17 1.47 4.49 5.94
N TYR A 18 1.67 4.11 7.19
CA TYR A 18 0.70 3.37 7.98
C TYR A 18 0.69 3.81 9.43
N LEU A 19 -0.47 3.71 10.07
CA LEU A 19 -0.63 3.94 11.50
C LEU A 19 -0.29 2.67 12.28
N THR A 20 0.36 2.82 13.43
CA THR A 20 0.73 1.66 14.26
C THR A 20 -0.39 1.13 15.15
N ASN A 21 -1.45 1.91 15.35
CA ASN A 21 -2.62 1.51 16.13
C ASN A 21 -3.59 0.71 15.26
N PRO A 22 -4.07 -0.46 15.71
CA PRO A 22 -5.04 -1.25 14.96
C PRO A 22 -6.43 -0.60 14.99
N THR A 23 -7.22 -0.88 13.95
CA THR A 23 -8.67 -0.65 13.93
C THR A 23 -9.39 -1.65 14.82
N GLU A 24 -10.68 -1.43 15.08
CA GLU A 24 -11.52 -2.39 15.82
C GLU A 24 -11.56 -3.79 15.19
N ASN A 25 -11.33 -3.88 13.87
CA ASN A 25 -11.34 -5.13 13.11
C ASN A 25 -9.96 -5.82 13.06
N GLY A 26 -8.95 -5.29 13.76
CA GLY A 26 -7.61 -5.88 13.80
C GLY A 26 -6.74 -5.63 12.55
N THR A 27 -7.17 -4.74 11.67
CA THR A 27 -6.37 -4.21 10.55
C THR A 27 -5.65 -2.93 10.96
N TYR A 28 -4.74 -2.41 10.13
CA TYR A 28 -4.10 -1.11 10.34
C TYR A 28 -4.26 -0.22 9.13
N THR A 29 -4.47 1.07 9.39
CA THR A 29 -4.75 2.07 8.38
C THR A 29 -3.52 2.38 7.54
N VAL A 30 -3.67 2.41 6.21
CA VAL A 30 -2.66 2.87 5.26
C VAL A 30 -3.06 4.25 4.72
N LEU A 31 -2.11 5.17 4.74
CA LEU A 31 -2.30 6.58 4.42
C LEU A 31 -1.25 7.09 3.44
N MET A 32 -1.52 8.24 2.87
CA MET A 32 -0.67 9.05 2.02
C MET A 32 -0.30 10.30 2.79
N LEU A 33 0.94 10.39 3.26
CA LEU A 33 1.41 11.44 4.15
C LEU A 33 2.70 12.08 3.66
N ASN A 34 2.94 13.33 4.04
CA ASN A 34 4.30 13.86 4.03
C ASN A 34 5.13 13.16 5.12
N SER A 35 6.46 13.11 4.94
CA SER A 35 7.35 12.57 5.98
C SER A 35 7.09 13.28 7.31
N ASP A 36 6.94 12.51 8.38
CA ASP A 36 6.80 12.99 9.76
C ASP A 36 5.53 13.84 10.05
N GLU A 37 4.53 13.82 9.15
CA GLU A 37 3.29 14.59 9.33
C GLU A 37 2.45 14.10 10.52
N VAL A 38 2.50 12.80 10.82
CA VAL A 38 1.70 12.16 11.87
C VAL A 38 2.63 11.38 12.81
N LYS A 39 2.57 11.70 14.11
CA LYS A 39 3.47 11.15 15.14
C LYS A 39 3.52 9.62 15.19
N ASP A 40 2.37 8.97 15.02
CA ASP A 40 2.23 7.51 15.12
C ASP A 40 2.21 6.83 13.73
N ALA A 41 2.55 7.58 12.68
CA ALA A 41 2.73 7.02 11.35
C ALA A 41 4.17 6.53 11.13
N LYS A 42 4.29 5.51 10.29
CA LYS A 42 5.56 4.97 9.78
C LYS A 42 5.46 4.84 8.26
N ASP A 43 6.57 5.03 7.57
CA ASP A 43 6.67 5.01 6.10
C ASP A 43 7.72 4.00 5.58
N LEU A 44 8.29 3.20 6.50
CA LEU A 44 9.25 2.15 6.18
C LEU A 44 8.54 0.83 5.91
N TRP A 45 8.87 0.24 4.77
CA TRP A 45 8.33 -1.02 4.29
C TRP A 45 9.45 -2.01 4.01
N GLU A 46 9.18 -3.28 4.23
CA GLU A 46 10.03 -4.37 3.78
C GLU A 46 9.43 -4.98 2.52
N MET A 47 10.16 -4.86 1.41
CA MET A 47 9.82 -5.47 0.14
C MET A 47 10.34 -6.90 0.14
N VAL A 48 9.43 -7.86 0.33
CA VAL A 48 9.77 -9.29 0.45
C VAL A 48 9.55 -9.97 -0.90
N PRO A 49 10.61 -10.44 -1.59
CA PRO A 49 10.46 -11.11 -2.88
C PRO A 49 9.75 -12.46 -2.71
N VAL A 50 8.80 -12.75 -3.60
CA VAL A 50 8.03 -14.01 -3.63
C VAL A 50 8.36 -14.84 -4.86
N ALA A 51 8.51 -14.18 -6.01
CA ALA A 51 8.93 -14.79 -7.28
C ALA A 51 9.71 -13.76 -8.11
N GLN A 52 10.08 -14.13 -9.34
CA GLN A 52 10.70 -13.19 -10.27
C GLN A 52 9.78 -12.00 -10.49
N ASP A 53 10.29 -10.80 -10.18
CA ASP A 53 9.59 -9.51 -10.28
C ASP A 53 8.29 -9.40 -9.48
N VAL A 54 8.06 -10.31 -8.53
CA VAL A 54 6.89 -10.33 -7.64
C VAL A 54 7.33 -10.18 -6.19
N PHE A 55 6.68 -9.29 -5.45
CA PHE A 55 6.97 -9.03 -4.04
C PHE A 55 5.70 -8.85 -3.21
N THR A 56 5.84 -8.94 -1.90
CA THR A 56 4.84 -8.46 -0.93
C THR A 56 5.41 -7.27 -0.17
N LEU A 57 4.53 -6.43 0.37
CA LEU A 57 4.92 -5.29 1.21
C LEU A 57 4.57 -5.58 2.66
N LEU A 58 5.58 -5.58 3.52
CA LEU A 58 5.49 -5.85 4.95
C LEU A 58 5.79 -4.56 5.72
N ALA A 59 4.95 -4.20 6.68
CA ALA A 59 5.24 -3.21 7.70
C ALA A 59 6.05 -3.89 8.82
N PRO A 60 7.39 -3.69 8.90
CA PRO A 60 8.25 -4.47 9.78
C PRO A 60 7.93 -4.25 11.26
N SER A 61 7.50 -3.04 11.64
CA SER A 61 7.15 -2.71 13.03
C SER A 61 5.88 -3.42 13.53
N LEU A 62 5.02 -3.87 12.62
CA LEU A 62 3.73 -4.49 12.94
C LEU A 62 3.70 -5.99 12.62
N ASN A 63 4.69 -6.48 11.87
CA ASN A 63 4.66 -7.80 11.22
C ASN A 63 3.32 -8.02 10.49
N ALA A 64 2.90 -7.02 9.71
CA ALA A 64 1.64 -6.99 8.97
C ALA A 64 1.88 -6.64 7.50
N HIS A 65 1.15 -7.27 6.60
CA HIS A 65 1.32 -7.12 5.15
C HIS A 65 0.25 -6.24 4.56
N LEU A 66 0.59 -5.56 3.46
CA LEU A 66 -0.38 -4.82 2.66
C LEU A 66 -1.38 -5.80 2.04
N ILE A 67 -2.65 -5.50 2.27
CA ILE A 67 -3.79 -6.28 1.80
C ILE A 67 -4.79 -5.37 1.11
N LEU A 68 -5.61 -6.00 0.27
CA LEU A 68 -6.83 -5.41 -0.24
C LEU A 68 -7.99 -5.90 0.62
N LEU A 69 -8.65 -4.97 1.30
CA LEU A 69 -9.93 -5.24 1.97
C LEU A 69 -10.99 -4.45 1.19
N GLY A 70 -12.04 -5.12 0.70
CA GLY A 70 -13.11 -4.47 -0.06
C GLY A 70 -13.78 -3.32 0.69
N ASP A 71 -14.59 -2.53 -0.01
CA ASP A 71 -15.22 -1.25 0.43
C ASP A 71 -15.79 -1.25 1.86
N GLN A 72 -14.91 -1.06 2.84
CA GLN A 72 -15.27 -0.81 4.24
C GLN A 72 -15.29 0.69 4.55
N ASN A 73 -14.76 1.52 3.65
CA ASN A 73 -14.88 2.98 3.71
C ASN A 73 -16.04 3.41 2.80
N PRO A 74 -17.14 3.95 3.36
CA PRO A 74 -18.30 4.39 2.58
C PRO A 74 -18.00 5.58 1.66
N ASN A 75 -16.87 6.25 1.84
CA ASN A 75 -16.42 7.38 1.02
C ASN A 75 -15.50 6.95 -0.14
N SER A 76 -15.18 5.67 -0.27
CA SER A 76 -14.32 5.18 -1.36
C SER A 76 -15.01 5.43 -2.71
N PRO A 77 -14.30 5.92 -3.74
CA PRO A 77 -14.85 5.98 -5.08
C PRO A 77 -15.34 4.61 -5.54
N LYS A 78 -16.45 4.60 -6.29
CA LYS A 78 -16.99 3.36 -6.86
C LYS A 78 -15.90 2.60 -7.63
N GLY A 79 -15.70 1.34 -7.27
CA GLY A 79 -14.72 0.47 -7.93
C GLY A 79 -13.28 0.65 -7.46
N SER A 80 -13.06 1.37 -6.36
CA SER A 80 -11.81 1.35 -5.61
C SER A 80 -11.90 0.39 -4.42
N ALA A 81 -10.78 0.06 -3.81
CA ALA A 81 -10.73 -0.60 -2.51
C ALA A 81 -9.66 0.08 -1.66
N VAL A 82 -9.96 0.39 -0.40
CA VAL A 82 -8.95 0.98 0.50
C VAL A 82 -7.85 -0.03 0.78
N ALA A 83 -6.60 0.43 0.77
CA ALA A 83 -5.45 -0.37 1.18
C ALA A 83 -5.38 -0.45 2.70
N TRP A 84 -5.14 -1.65 3.22
CA TRP A 84 -5.02 -1.91 4.65
C TRP A 84 -3.78 -2.76 4.93
N LEU A 85 -3.35 -2.79 6.18
CA LEU A 85 -2.42 -3.79 6.67
C LEU A 85 -3.15 -4.83 7.51
N ALA A 86 -2.73 -6.09 7.40
CA ALA A 86 -3.15 -7.15 8.31
C ALA A 86 -2.03 -8.15 8.58
N LYS A 87 -2.07 -8.76 9.76
CA LYS A 87 -1.18 -9.89 10.07
C LYS A 87 -1.53 -11.10 9.20
N SER A 88 -0.54 -11.93 8.90
CA SER A 88 -0.73 -13.14 8.08
C SER A 88 -1.74 -14.15 8.66
N SER A 89 -1.99 -14.11 9.97
CA SER A 89 -3.04 -14.91 10.62
C SER A 89 -4.47 -14.44 10.32
N PHE A 90 -4.63 -13.20 9.85
CA PHE A 90 -5.93 -12.62 9.48
C PHE A 90 -6.20 -12.78 7.98
N MET A 91 -5.21 -12.47 7.15
CA MET A 91 -5.32 -12.56 5.69
C MET A 91 -3.95 -12.82 5.06
N SER A 92 -3.95 -13.57 3.95
CA SER A 92 -2.73 -13.81 3.18
C SER A 92 -2.16 -12.50 2.62
N PRO A 93 -0.81 -12.36 2.57
CA PRO A 93 -0.17 -11.19 1.96
C PRO A 93 -0.55 -11.03 0.49
N MET A 94 -0.69 -9.77 0.05
CA MET A 94 -0.94 -9.48 -1.35
C MET A 94 0.37 -9.42 -2.15
N GLU A 95 0.34 -10.01 -3.34
CA GLU A 95 1.44 -9.99 -4.29
C GLU A 95 1.36 -8.76 -5.21
N PHE A 96 2.52 -8.16 -5.46
CA PHE A 96 2.69 -6.97 -6.24
C PHE A 96 3.78 -7.14 -7.29
N LYS A 97 3.66 -6.37 -8.37
CA LYS A 97 4.72 -6.11 -9.35
C LYS A 97 4.94 -4.60 -9.43
N TYR A 98 6.18 -4.22 -9.70
CA TYR A 98 6.51 -2.84 -10.05
C TYR A 98 6.72 -2.77 -11.56
N ASP A 99 5.84 -2.04 -12.24
CA ASP A 99 5.99 -1.68 -13.64
C ASP A 99 6.93 -0.49 -13.72
N VAL A 100 8.14 -0.72 -14.24
CA VAL A 100 9.21 0.29 -14.32
C VAL A 100 8.90 1.35 -15.37
N ASP A 101 8.36 0.96 -16.52
CA ASP A 101 8.04 1.90 -17.60
C ASP A 101 6.82 2.75 -17.24
N GLY A 102 5.88 2.14 -16.54
CA GLY A 102 4.69 2.80 -16.01
C GLY A 102 4.90 3.43 -14.64
N GLU A 103 6.06 3.31 -13.99
CA GLU A 103 6.30 3.74 -12.60
C GLU A 103 5.12 3.41 -11.66
N ALA A 104 4.61 2.18 -11.73
CA ALA A 104 3.35 1.81 -11.06
C ALA A 104 3.49 0.53 -10.25
N ILE A 105 2.80 0.48 -9.10
CA ILE A 105 2.70 -0.72 -8.26
C ILE A 105 1.36 -1.40 -8.54
N ILE A 106 1.42 -2.65 -9.00
CA ILE A 106 0.27 -3.38 -9.56
C ILE A 106 0.04 -4.66 -8.78
N THR A 107 -1.23 -4.99 -8.51
CA THR A 107 -1.67 -6.28 -7.96
C THR A 107 -2.67 -6.96 -8.90
N ASN A 108 -2.70 -8.30 -8.87
CA ASN A 108 -3.69 -9.14 -9.54
C ASN A 108 -4.51 -9.97 -8.54
N ALA A 109 -4.62 -9.52 -7.29
CA ALA A 109 -5.37 -10.23 -6.25
C ALA A 109 -6.90 -10.26 -6.49
N GLY A 110 -7.39 -9.59 -7.53
CA GLY A 110 -8.80 -9.53 -7.93
C GLY A 110 -9.05 -10.02 -9.36
N PRO A 111 -10.30 -9.87 -9.86
CA PRO A 111 -10.67 -10.28 -11.21
C PRO A 111 -10.04 -9.43 -12.32
N VAL A 112 -9.48 -8.28 -11.96
CA VAL A 112 -8.77 -7.35 -12.84
C VAL A 112 -7.51 -6.87 -12.14
N SER A 113 -6.51 -6.46 -12.92
CA SER A 113 -5.34 -5.76 -12.38
C SER A 113 -5.76 -4.46 -11.70
N GLN A 114 -5.16 -4.17 -10.56
CA GLN A 114 -5.39 -2.93 -9.82
C GLN A 114 -4.06 -2.26 -9.48
N TYR A 115 -4.09 -0.94 -9.42
CA TYR A 115 -2.95 -0.07 -9.20
C TYR A 115 -3.05 0.52 -7.80
N LEU A 116 -1.94 0.48 -7.04
CA LEU A 116 -1.84 1.22 -5.80
C LEU A 116 -1.86 2.72 -6.13
N SER A 117 -2.70 3.48 -5.44
CA SER A 117 -2.95 4.86 -5.77
C SER A 117 -3.46 5.66 -4.56
N ALA A 118 -3.45 6.98 -4.68
CA ALA A 118 -4.05 7.94 -3.80
C ALA A 118 -5.16 8.71 -4.53
N LEU A 119 -6.00 9.42 -3.78
CA LEU A 119 -7.04 10.27 -4.35
C LEU A 119 -6.85 11.73 -3.92
N PRO A 120 -7.29 12.70 -4.75
CA PRO A 120 -7.24 14.10 -4.37
C PRO A 120 -8.06 14.36 -3.11
N ASN A 121 -7.47 15.06 -2.14
CA ASN A 121 -8.08 15.44 -0.86
C ASN A 121 -8.48 14.29 0.08
N ASP A 122 -8.01 13.08 -0.18
CA ASP A 122 -8.25 11.93 0.68
C ASP A 122 -6.90 11.39 1.19
N PRO A 123 -6.70 11.22 2.51
CA PRO A 123 -5.44 10.74 3.05
C PRO A 123 -5.25 9.22 2.90
N TYR A 124 -6.23 8.43 2.48
CA TYR A 124 -6.08 6.98 2.35
C TYR A 124 -5.35 6.57 1.07
N ALA A 125 -4.73 5.39 1.11
CA ALA A 125 -4.26 4.70 -0.08
C ALA A 125 -5.32 3.72 -0.59
N TYR A 126 -5.34 3.48 -1.89
CA TYR A 126 -6.38 2.75 -2.60
C TYR A 126 -5.79 1.79 -3.64
N PHE A 127 -6.58 0.77 -3.98
CA PHE A 127 -6.41 -0.05 -5.16
C PHE A 127 -7.52 0.29 -6.16
N ILE A 128 -7.13 0.71 -7.36
CA ILE A 128 -8.06 1.16 -8.41
C ILE A 128 -7.77 0.45 -9.74
N ALA A 129 -8.76 0.34 -10.62
CA ALA A 129 -8.61 -0.40 -11.88
C ALA A 129 -7.78 0.31 -12.96
N THR A 130 -7.50 1.60 -12.79
CA THR A 130 -6.80 2.42 -13.79
C THR A 130 -5.56 3.03 -13.16
N LYS A 131 -4.43 3.01 -13.87
CA LYS A 131 -3.24 3.76 -13.44
C LYS A 131 -3.56 5.26 -13.44
N ILE A 132 -3.46 5.91 -12.29
CA ILE A 132 -3.53 7.38 -12.19
C ILE A 132 -2.27 7.98 -11.54
N ASP A 133 -1.45 7.16 -10.88
CA ASP A 133 -0.28 7.61 -10.12
C ASP A 133 1.03 7.00 -10.61
N GLU A 134 2.10 7.75 -10.35
CA GLU A 134 3.48 7.37 -10.51
C GLU A 134 4.15 7.19 -9.14
N TRP A 135 5.01 6.19 -9.04
CA TRP A 135 5.62 5.70 -7.81
C TRP A 135 7.12 5.49 -8.01
N GLU A 136 7.90 6.01 -7.07
CA GLU A 136 9.32 5.70 -6.90
C GLU A 136 9.53 4.80 -5.68
N ILE A 137 10.40 3.80 -5.80
CA ILE A 137 10.80 2.91 -4.71
C ILE A 137 12.24 3.23 -4.31
N TYR A 138 12.41 3.88 -3.16
CA TYR A 138 13.73 4.20 -2.61
C TYR A 138 14.24 3.04 -1.76
N LEU A 139 15.38 2.48 -2.15
CA LEU A 139 16.10 1.48 -1.36
C LEU A 139 16.90 2.16 -0.23
N LEU A 140 16.94 1.53 0.95
CA LEU A 140 17.67 2.01 2.14
C LEU A 140 18.82 1.08 2.52
#